data_AF-A0A146LIV0-F1
#
_entry.id   AF-A0A146LIV0-F1
#
_cell.length_a   1.000
_cell.length_b   1.000
_cell.length_c   1.000
_cell.angle_alpha   90.00
_cell.angle_beta   90.00
_cell.angle_gamma   90.00
#
_symmetry.space_group_name_H-M   'P 1'
#
loop_
_entity.id
_entity.type
_entity.pdbx_description
1 polymer ?
#
loop_
_entity_poly.entity_id
_entity_poly.type
_entity_poly.pdbx_seq_one_letter_code
_entity_poly.pdbx_strand_id
1 'polypeptide(L)'
;MSSSNLGPPVKSSNMASSGLSSNFVEDEVDKTLGAMDGKILRQRDQKLCHHNANGCCIHCSPLEPYDEAYLREHNVKHLSFHSYLRKLTGGVDRGKFVALENTSCRIKPGCKDHPPWPKGICSKCQPSAITLNRQAYRHVDNVMFENPEIVERFLEYWRNSGHQRMGYLYGKYEVHGDVPLGIRATVAVIYEPPQETARDKIVLLPDENENLVNELAQKLGLQKVGWIFTDLIAEDVSKGTVKHIRNINTHFLSAQECIMAGHLQNLHPNPCKASATGHFGSKFTTVCVTGDSTNQVHMEGYAVSAQCMSLVRDNCLIPTKDMPQLGYVPESSDKQYVPDVYYKEKDSYGNEVSKLARP
;
A
#
# COMPACT_ATOMS: atom_id res chain seq x y z
N MET A 1 -55.83 -12.38 -13.74
CA MET A 1 -55.56 -10.94 -13.92
C MET A 1 -55.17 -10.41 -12.55
N SER A 2 -53.95 -10.03 -12.19
CA SER A 2 -52.71 -9.73 -12.92
C SER A 2 -51.56 -9.93 -11.90
N SER A 3 -50.64 -10.84 -12.14
CA SER A 3 -49.27 -10.58 -12.66
C SER A 3 -48.34 -9.89 -11.64
N SER A 4 -47.66 -10.75 -10.88
CA SER A 4 -46.41 -10.53 -10.14
C SER A 4 -45.22 -10.37 -11.11
N ASN A 5 -44.30 -9.44 -10.82
CA ASN A 5 -42.99 -9.37 -11.46
C ASN A 5 -41.92 -9.05 -10.41
N LEU A 6 -41.34 -10.10 -9.83
CA LEU A 6 -40.05 -10.07 -9.13
C LEU A 6 -38.98 -10.47 -10.15
N GLY A 7 -37.95 -9.63 -10.27
CA GLY A 7 -36.86 -9.82 -11.24
C GLY A 7 -36.06 -11.11 -11.04
N PRO A 8 -35.32 -11.55 -12.06
CA PRO A 8 -34.66 -12.85 -12.06
C PRO A 8 -33.45 -12.87 -11.11
N PRO A 9 -33.13 -14.03 -10.50
CA PRO A 9 -31.96 -14.18 -9.65
C PRO A 9 -30.68 -14.19 -10.48
N VAL A 10 -29.66 -13.47 -10.01
CA VAL A 10 -28.31 -13.42 -10.57
C VAL A 10 -27.70 -14.82 -10.52
N LYS A 11 -27.47 -15.41 -11.70
CA LYS A 11 -26.81 -16.72 -11.85
C LYS A 11 -25.31 -16.57 -11.59
N SER A 12 -24.83 -17.29 -10.58
CA SER A 12 -23.41 -17.54 -10.34
C SER A 12 -22.81 -18.35 -11.49
N SER A 13 -21.86 -17.77 -12.21
CA SER A 13 -21.08 -18.44 -13.23
C SER A 13 -20.01 -19.33 -12.58
N ASN A 14 -20.15 -20.64 -12.75
CA ASN A 14 -19.09 -21.62 -12.52
C ASN A 14 -17.96 -21.39 -13.55
N MET A 15 -16.80 -20.91 -13.11
CA MET A 15 -15.57 -21.06 -13.90
C MET A 15 -14.86 -22.33 -13.48
N ALA A 16 -14.93 -23.32 -14.37
CA ALA A 16 -14.14 -24.54 -14.30
C ALA A 16 -12.65 -24.24 -14.41
N SER A 17 -11.87 -24.92 -13.58
CA SER A 17 -10.41 -24.95 -13.58
C SER A 17 -9.88 -25.43 -14.93
N SER A 18 -9.42 -24.49 -15.75
CA SER A 18 -8.55 -24.71 -16.91
C SER A 18 -7.42 -23.68 -16.84
N GLY A 19 -6.20 -24.10 -17.17
CA GLY A 19 -4.94 -23.44 -16.81
C GLY A 19 -4.92 -21.93 -17.01
N LEU A 20 -4.69 -21.20 -15.92
CA LEU A 20 -4.41 -19.76 -15.94
C LEU A 20 -2.90 -19.56 -16.06
N SER A 21 -2.37 -19.62 -17.28
CA SER A 21 -1.29 -18.67 -17.61
C SER A 21 -1.98 -17.32 -17.78
N SER A 22 -2.21 -16.61 -16.68
CA SER A 22 -2.73 -15.24 -16.74
C SER A 22 -1.69 -14.39 -17.47
N ASN A 23 -2.07 -13.84 -18.62
CA ASN A 23 -1.26 -12.85 -19.35
C ASN A 23 -1.28 -11.53 -18.58
N PHE A 24 -0.65 -11.46 -17.41
CA PHE A 24 -0.44 -10.20 -16.70
C PHE A 24 0.82 -9.52 -17.26
N VAL A 25 0.69 -8.25 -17.65
CA VAL A 25 1.78 -7.45 -18.17
C VAL A 25 2.37 -6.65 -17.02
N GLU A 26 3.64 -6.90 -16.70
CA GLU A 26 4.38 -6.08 -15.72
C GLU A 26 4.58 -4.65 -16.26
N ASP A 27 4.61 -3.68 -15.35
CA ASP A 27 4.92 -2.30 -15.72
C ASP A 27 6.36 -2.19 -16.24
N GLU A 28 6.60 -1.22 -17.13
CA GLU A 28 7.93 -1.00 -17.72
C GLU A 28 9.01 -0.73 -16.67
N VAL A 29 8.66 -0.08 -15.55
CA VAL A 29 9.57 0.13 -14.41
C VAL A 29 9.99 -1.19 -13.77
N ASP A 30 9.07 -2.15 -13.65
CA ASP A 30 9.35 -3.45 -13.03
C ASP A 30 10.22 -4.32 -13.95
N LYS A 31 10.00 -4.27 -15.26
CA LYS A 31 10.87 -4.92 -16.25
C LYS A 31 12.29 -4.36 -16.19
N THR A 32 12.40 -3.03 -16.11
CA THR A 32 13.67 -2.32 -16.04
C THR A 32 14.43 -2.68 -14.77
N LEU A 33 13.80 -2.58 -13.60
CA LEU A 33 14.39 -2.94 -12.31
C LEU A 33 14.70 -4.44 -12.20
N GLY A 34 13.85 -5.29 -12.78
CA GLY A 34 14.06 -6.74 -12.84
C GLY A 34 15.31 -7.16 -13.62
N ALA A 35 15.76 -6.32 -14.57
CA ALA A 35 17.00 -6.54 -15.33
C ALA A 35 18.26 -5.98 -14.64
N MET A 36 18.11 -5.07 -13.68
CA MET A 36 19.23 -4.47 -12.92
C MET A 36 19.72 -5.41 -11.81
N ASP A 37 21.03 -5.46 -11.55
CA ASP A 37 21.58 -6.20 -10.42
C ASP A 37 21.31 -5.48 -9.08
N GLY A 38 21.25 -4.15 -9.10
CA GLY A 38 21.03 -3.30 -7.93
C GLY A 38 22.24 -3.21 -7.01
N LYS A 39 23.42 -3.67 -7.44
CA LYS A 39 24.60 -3.69 -6.57
C LYS A 39 25.11 -2.29 -6.31
N ILE A 40 25.43 -2.03 -5.05
CA ILE A 40 25.92 -0.73 -4.60
C ILE A 40 27.44 -0.74 -4.72
N LEU A 41 27.98 0.05 -5.64
CA LEU A 41 29.41 0.16 -5.85
C LEU A 41 30.06 0.91 -4.68
N ARG A 42 31.06 0.29 -4.06
CA ARG A 42 31.88 0.94 -3.03
C ARG A 42 33.16 1.50 -3.63
N GLN A 43 33.58 2.65 -3.12
CA GLN A 43 34.92 3.16 -3.39
C GLN A 43 35.97 2.35 -2.63
N ARG A 44 37.21 2.36 -3.13
CA ARG A 44 38.33 1.69 -2.48
C ARG A 44 38.62 2.37 -1.13
N ASP A 45 38.64 1.58 -0.06
CA ASP A 45 39.07 2.06 1.25
C ASP A 45 40.60 2.26 1.27
N GLN A 46 41.04 3.49 1.52
CA GLN A 46 42.47 3.82 1.48
C GLN A 46 43.30 3.10 2.56
N LYS A 47 42.69 2.70 3.67
CA LYS A 47 43.38 2.10 4.83
C LYS A 47 43.30 0.58 4.81
N LEU A 48 42.16 0.02 4.39
CA LEU A 48 41.87 -1.41 4.50
C LEU A 48 42.07 -2.19 3.17
N CYS A 49 42.10 -1.51 2.02
CA CYS A 49 42.30 -2.18 0.73
C CYS A 49 43.79 -2.34 0.39
N HIS A 50 44.35 -3.50 0.73
CA HIS A 50 45.71 -3.92 0.37
C HIS A 50 45.78 -4.68 -0.96
N HIS A 51 45.26 -4.09 -2.04
CA HIS A 51 45.33 -4.66 -3.39
C HIS A 51 45.56 -3.57 -4.44
N ASN A 52 45.93 -3.99 -5.65
CA ASN A 52 46.18 -3.08 -6.77
C ASN A 52 44.86 -2.47 -7.29
N ALA A 53 44.93 -1.51 -8.21
CA ALA A 53 43.75 -0.81 -8.76
C ALA A 53 42.70 -1.77 -9.37
N ASN A 54 43.12 -2.89 -9.96
CA ASN A 54 42.22 -3.89 -10.55
C ASN A 54 41.84 -5.03 -9.58
N GLY A 55 42.30 -4.97 -8.32
CA GLY A 55 41.95 -5.94 -7.29
C GLY A 55 40.62 -5.59 -6.61
N CYS A 56 40.01 -6.57 -5.96
CA CYS A 56 38.79 -6.38 -5.17
C CYS A 56 38.92 -7.18 -3.86
N CYS A 57 38.59 -6.54 -2.72
CA CYS A 57 38.51 -7.20 -1.42
C CYS A 57 37.17 -6.93 -0.75
N ILE A 58 36.96 -7.50 0.45
CA ILE A 58 35.73 -7.34 1.24
C ILE A 58 35.41 -5.88 1.62
N HIS A 59 36.37 -4.96 1.54
CA HIS A 59 36.16 -3.54 1.86
C HIS A 59 35.74 -2.69 0.66
N CYS A 60 35.93 -3.17 -0.57
CA CYS A 60 35.55 -2.45 -1.79
C CYS A 60 34.66 -3.26 -2.74
N SER A 61 34.33 -4.51 -2.41
CA SER A 61 33.39 -5.30 -3.21
C SER A 61 32.01 -4.64 -3.21
N PRO A 62 31.25 -4.70 -4.31
CA PRO A 62 29.90 -4.16 -4.32
C PRO A 62 29.04 -4.78 -3.20
N LEU A 63 28.21 -3.96 -2.56
CA LEU A 63 27.23 -4.43 -1.58
C LEU A 63 25.95 -4.87 -2.29
N GLU A 64 25.23 -5.77 -1.65
CA GLU A 64 23.89 -6.17 -2.10
C GLU A 64 22.88 -5.03 -1.84
N PRO A 65 21.84 -4.89 -2.68
CA PRO A 65 20.84 -3.81 -2.54
C PRO A 65 20.07 -3.83 -1.21
N TYR A 66 20.11 -4.96 -0.50
CA TYR A 66 19.45 -5.17 0.79
C TYR A 66 20.40 -5.15 1.98
N ASP A 67 21.62 -4.60 1.83
CA ASP A 67 22.59 -4.45 2.91
C ASP A 67 22.08 -3.53 4.03
N GLU A 68 21.94 -4.06 5.24
CA GLU A 68 21.31 -3.35 6.35
C GLU A 68 22.16 -2.20 6.91
N ALA A 69 23.49 -2.28 6.79
CA ALA A 69 24.38 -1.23 7.26
C ALA A 69 24.29 -0.01 6.33
N TYR A 70 24.39 -0.24 5.02
CA TYR A 70 24.24 0.82 4.02
C TYR A 70 22.89 1.54 4.15
N LEU A 71 21.79 0.79 4.25
CA LEU A 71 20.45 1.37 4.34
C LEU A 71 20.28 2.21 5.62
N ARG A 72 20.87 1.77 6.75
CA ARG A 72 20.83 2.52 8.01
C ARG A 72 21.62 3.83 7.91
N GLU A 73 22.80 3.80 7.31
CA GLU A 73 23.65 4.99 7.10
C GLU A 73 22.95 6.04 6.21
N HIS A 74 22.16 5.59 5.23
CA HIS A 74 21.41 6.46 4.32
C HIS A 74 19.98 6.78 4.78
N ASN A 75 19.63 6.46 6.04
CA ASN A 75 18.30 6.70 6.62
C ASN A 75 17.13 6.04 5.84
N VAL A 76 17.40 4.93 5.14
CA VAL A 76 16.40 4.17 4.41
C VAL A 76 15.67 3.22 5.36
N LYS A 77 14.42 3.55 5.70
CA LYS A 77 13.61 2.83 6.70
C LYS A 77 13.07 1.47 6.23
N HIS A 78 12.91 1.29 4.92
CA HIS A 78 12.32 0.10 4.30
C HIS A 78 13.07 -0.25 3.02
N LEU A 79 13.17 -1.53 2.70
CA LEU A 79 13.65 -2.00 1.40
C LEU A 79 12.68 -1.55 0.30
N SER A 80 13.21 -1.20 -0.87
CA SER A 80 12.38 -1.21 -2.07
C SER A 80 11.89 -2.63 -2.35
N PHE A 81 10.73 -2.76 -3.00
CA PHE A 81 10.17 -4.07 -3.27
C PHE A 81 11.10 -4.94 -4.13
N HIS A 82 11.81 -4.36 -5.10
CA HIS A 82 12.78 -5.09 -5.91
C HIS A 82 14.01 -5.53 -5.11
N SER A 83 14.52 -4.72 -4.18
CA SER A 83 15.57 -5.16 -3.23
C SER A 83 15.10 -6.29 -2.33
N TYR A 84 13.83 -6.26 -1.91
CA TYR A 84 13.22 -7.36 -1.15
C TYR A 84 13.10 -8.64 -1.97
N LEU A 85 12.70 -8.55 -3.25
CA LEU A 85 12.70 -9.69 -4.18
C LEU A 85 14.12 -10.26 -4.37
N ARG A 86 15.15 -9.40 -4.49
CA ARG A 86 16.55 -9.83 -4.57
C ARG A 86 16.98 -10.55 -3.29
N LYS A 87 16.59 -10.06 -2.11
CA LYS A 87 16.86 -10.73 -0.83
C LYS A 87 16.26 -12.14 -0.77
N LEU A 88 15.05 -12.31 -1.27
CA LEU A 88 14.38 -13.62 -1.32
C LEU A 88 14.98 -14.58 -2.36
N THR A 89 15.49 -14.04 -3.48
CA THR A 89 15.99 -14.82 -4.61
C THR A 89 17.50 -15.02 -4.62
N GLY A 90 18.27 -14.29 -3.81
CA GLY A 90 19.73 -14.28 -3.80
C GLY A 90 20.40 -15.52 -3.17
N GLY A 91 19.62 -16.49 -2.68
CA GLY A 91 20.13 -17.74 -2.11
C GLY A 91 20.56 -18.79 -3.14
N VAL A 92 21.03 -19.95 -2.66
CA VAL A 92 21.47 -21.10 -3.48
C VAL A 92 20.37 -21.56 -4.44
N ASP A 93 19.11 -21.47 -4.00
CA ASP A 93 17.95 -21.89 -4.78
C ASP A 93 17.53 -20.91 -5.89
N ARG A 94 18.20 -19.75 -6.01
CA ARG A 94 17.94 -18.71 -7.02
C ARG A 94 16.46 -18.36 -7.18
N GLY A 95 15.71 -18.35 -6.08
CA GLY A 95 14.29 -18.03 -6.09
C GLY A 95 13.34 -19.17 -6.48
N LYS A 96 13.82 -20.41 -6.67
CA LYS A 96 12.99 -21.57 -7.07
C LYS A 96 11.78 -21.82 -6.14
N PHE A 97 11.91 -21.47 -4.87
CA PHE A 97 10.87 -21.66 -3.84
C PHE A 97 10.21 -20.34 -3.41
N VAL A 98 10.52 -19.22 -4.06
CA VAL A 98 9.90 -17.94 -3.73
C VAL A 98 8.50 -17.93 -4.32
N ALA A 99 7.51 -18.04 -3.44
CA ALA A 99 6.10 -17.88 -3.75
C ALA A 99 5.53 -16.77 -2.86
N LEU A 100 5.37 -15.59 -3.44
CA LEU A 100 4.71 -14.47 -2.75
C LEU A 100 3.20 -14.65 -2.81
N GLU A 101 2.58 -14.76 -1.64
CA GLU A 101 1.13 -14.94 -1.51
C GLU A 101 0.53 -13.84 -0.66
N ASN A 102 -0.61 -13.31 -1.11
CA ASN A 102 -1.41 -12.40 -0.28
C ASN A 102 -2.19 -13.25 0.73
N THR A 103 -2.11 -12.90 2.02
CA THR A 103 -2.88 -13.57 3.07
C THR A 103 -4.38 -13.52 2.77
N SER A 104 -5.11 -14.57 3.12
CA SER A 104 -6.57 -14.62 3.01
C SER A 104 -7.20 -14.89 4.37
N CYS A 105 -8.20 -14.08 4.73
CA CYS A 105 -8.97 -14.21 5.95
C CYS A 105 -10.25 -15.03 5.74
N ARG A 106 -10.51 -15.49 4.50
CA ARG A 106 -11.71 -16.24 4.14
C ARG A 106 -11.49 -17.74 4.26
N ILE A 107 -12.55 -18.45 4.63
CA ILE A 107 -12.59 -19.91 4.59
C ILE A 107 -12.36 -20.36 3.14
N LYS A 108 -11.45 -21.32 2.94
CA LYS A 108 -11.18 -21.87 1.61
C LYS A 108 -12.46 -22.56 1.07
N PRO A 109 -12.93 -22.19 -0.13
CA PRO A 109 -14.14 -22.78 -0.68
C PRO A 109 -13.93 -24.25 -1.06
N GLY A 110 -15.01 -25.03 -1.09
CA GLY A 110 -14.99 -26.40 -1.64
C GLY A 110 -14.53 -27.51 -0.69
N CYS A 111 -14.55 -27.29 0.63
CA CYS A 111 -14.34 -28.37 1.59
C CYS A 111 -15.51 -29.36 1.56
N LYS A 112 -15.22 -30.66 1.41
CA LYS A 112 -16.24 -31.73 1.35
C LYS A 112 -16.44 -32.46 2.69
N ASP A 113 -15.58 -32.17 3.68
CA ASP A 113 -15.52 -32.90 4.96
C ASP A 113 -16.57 -32.39 5.97
N HIS A 114 -17.24 -31.26 5.72
CA HIS A 114 -18.24 -30.67 6.59
C HIS A 114 -19.25 -29.80 5.83
N PRO A 115 -20.43 -29.52 6.40
CA PRO A 115 -21.37 -28.54 5.85
C PRO A 115 -20.75 -27.13 5.77
N PRO A 116 -21.20 -26.25 4.85
CA PRO A 116 -20.71 -24.88 4.76
C PRO A 116 -20.87 -24.09 6.07
N TRP A 117 -20.00 -23.09 6.27
CA TRP A 117 -20.12 -22.12 7.37
C TRP A 117 -21.54 -21.51 7.38
N PRO A 118 -22.19 -21.39 8.56
CA PRO A 118 -21.65 -21.55 9.92
C PRO A 118 -21.77 -22.95 10.51
N LYS A 119 -22.30 -23.93 9.77
CA LYS A 119 -22.64 -25.26 10.31
C LYS A 119 -21.43 -26.18 10.50
N GLY A 120 -20.28 -25.84 9.94
CA GLY A 120 -19.04 -26.59 10.11
C GLY A 120 -17.82 -25.86 9.56
N ILE A 121 -16.66 -26.12 10.15
CA ILE A 121 -15.35 -25.68 9.71
C ILE A 121 -14.31 -26.74 10.12
N CYS A 122 -13.27 -26.93 9.33
CA CYS A 122 -12.15 -27.83 9.66
C CYS A 122 -10.81 -27.11 9.49
N SER A 123 -9.75 -27.67 10.08
CA SER A 123 -8.39 -27.11 10.00
C SER A 123 -7.83 -26.98 8.58
N LYS A 124 -8.37 -27.71 7.60
CA LYS A 124 -7.94 -27.63 6.19
C LYS A 124 -8.49 -26.41 5.46
N CYS A 125 -9.70 -25.98 5.80
CA CYS A 125 -10.38 -24.85 5.15
C CYS A 125 -10.32 -23.56 5.97
N GLN A 126 -10.11 -23.68 7.28
CA GLN A 126 -9.94 -22.57 8.19
C GLN A 126 -8.71 -21.73 7.79
N PRO A 127 -8.84 -20.41 7.64
CA PRO A 127 -7.68 -19.55 7.42
C PRO A 127 -6.86 -19.48 8.70
N SER A 128 -5.53 -19.45 8.54
CA SER A 128 -4.61 -19.35 9.68
C SER A 128 -4.78 -18.01 10.41
N ALA A 129 -4.45 -18.01 11.70
CA ALA A 129 -4.35 -16.77 12.47
C ALA A 129 -3.33 -15.82 11.81
N ILE A 130 -3.65 -14.52 11.82
CA ILE A 130 -2.83 -13.48 11.20
C ILE A 130 -2.02 -12.80 12.30
N THR A 131 -0.71 -12.67 12.12
CA THR A 131 0.13 -11.87 13.02
C THR A 131 0.62 -10.64 12.28
N LEU A 132 0.13 -9.47 12.69
CA LEU A 132 0.49 -8.15 12.18
C LEU A 132 1.95 -7.86 12.52
N ASN A 133 2.80 -8.05 11.52
CA ASN A 133 4.21 -7.68 11.59
C ASN A 133 4.48 -6.39 10.82
N ARG A 134 5.49 -5.63 11.27
CA ARG A 134 5.98 -4.46 10.52
C ARG A 134 6.51 -4.94 9.17
N GLN A 135 5.97 -4.39 8.08
CA GLN A 135 6.41 -4.72 6.74
C GLN A 135 7.83 -4.18 6.50
N ALA A 136 8.74 -5.03 6.04
CA ALA A 136 10.15 -4.68 5.85
C ALA A 136 10.45 -3.97 4.51
N TYR A 137 9.46 -3.94 3.61
CA TYR A 137 9.59 -3.40 2.26
C TYR A 137 8.40 -2.47 1.93
N ARG A 138 8.54 -1.71 0.84
CA ARG A 138 7.45 -0.92 0.24
C ARG A 138 7.53 -0.98 -1.29
N HIS A 139 6.38 -0.86 -1.94
CA HIS A 139 6.27 -0.92 -3.40
C HIS A 139 6.70 0.36 -4.11
N VAL A 140 6.50 1.51 -3.47
CA VAL A 140 6.94 2.84 -3.95
C VAL A 140 7.72 3.51 -2.82
N ASP A 141 8.88 4.06 -3.15
CA ASP A 141 9.82 4.68 -2.22
C ASP A 141 9.65 6.19 -2.12
N ASN A 142 9.16 6.82 -3.18
CA ASN A 142 9.01 8.27 -3.25
C ASN A 142 7.76 8.65 -4.06
N VAL A 143 7.08 9.71 -3.65
CA VAL A 143 6.04 10.38 -4.43
C VAL A 143 6.54 11.78 -4.74
N MET A 144 6.53 12.17 -6.01
CA MET A 144 7.03 13.45 -6.48
C MET A 144 6.00 14.07 -7.42
N PHE A 145 5.70 15.35 -7.23
CA PHE A 145 4.88 16.12 -8.15
C PHE A 145 5.78 16.78 -9.19
N GLU A 146 5.41 16.72 -10.47
CA GLU A 146 6.21 17.31 -11.57
C GLU A 146 6.36 18.83 -11.43
N ASN A 147 5.32 19.49 -10.92
CA ASN A 147 5.27 20.93 -10.72
C ASN A 147 4.52 21.24 -9.41
N PRO A 148 5.05 22.12 -8.54
CA PRO A 148 4.35 22.63 -7.36
C PRO A 148 2.95 23.17 -7.65
N GLU A 149 2.73 23.78 -8.82
CA GLU A 149 1.43 24.34 -9.23
C GLU A 149 0.29 23.30 -9.22
N ILE A 150 0.60 22.02 -9.42
CA ILE A 150 -0.38 20.92 -9.36
C ILE A 150 -1.03 20.87 -7.98
N VAL A 151 -0.22 20.97 -6.93
CA VAL A 151 -0.66 20.92 -5.54
C VAL A 151 -1.29 22.24 -5.13
N GLU A 152 -0.72 23.37 -5.57
CA GLU A 152 -1.28 24.70 -5.29
C GLU A 152 -2.72 24.84 -5.79
N ARG A 153 -2.98 24.41 -7.03
CA ARG A 153 -4.33 24.40 -7.62
C ARG A 153 -5.30 23.51 -6.84
N PHE A 154 -4.84 22.35 -6.38
CA PHE A 154 -5.65 21.46 -5.54
C PHE A 154 -5.98 22.11 -4.18
N LEU A 155 -5.04 22.85 -3.60
CA LEU A 155 -5.21 23.55 -2.32
C LEU A 155 -6.09 24.81 -2.41
N GLU A 156 -6.22 25.43 -3.58
CA GLU A 156 -7.12 26.58 -3.79
C GLU A 156 -8.56 26.28 -3.35
N TYR A 157 -9.04 25.06 -3.57
CA TYR A 157 -10.38 24.66 -3.13
C TYR A 157 -10.54 24.81 -1.62
N TRP A 158 -9.58 24.30 -0.85
CA TRP A 158 -9.59 24.42 0.62
C TRP A 158 -9.43 25.88 1.07
N ARG A 159 -8.55 26.66 0.42
CA ARG A 159 -8.35 28.08 0.75
C ARG A 159 -9.63 28.90 0.57
N ASN A 160 -10.41 28.59 -0.46
CA ASN A 160 -11.64 29.32 -0.79
C ASN A 160 -12.86 28.88 0.04
N SER A 161 -12.96 27.58 0.36
CA SER A 161 -14.15 27.00 1.00
C SER A 161 -13.98 26.67 2.49
N GLY A 162 -12.75 26.42 2.93
CA GLY A 162 -12.44 25.80 4.22
C GLY A 162 -12.91 24.35 4.36
N HIS A 163 -13.34 23.70 3.27
CA HIS A 163 -13.74 22.29 3.25
C HIS A 163 -12.58 21.41 2.78
N GLN A 164 -12.53 20.19 3.28
CA GLN A 164 -11.52 19.22 2.87
C GLN A 164 -11.75 18.77 1.43
N ARG A 165 -10.72 18.21 0.80
CA ARG A 165 -10.75 17.79 -0.60
C ARG A 165 -9.97 16.51 -0.83
N MET A 166 -10.39 15.73 -1.81
CA MET A 166 -9.71 14.52 -2.27
C MET A 166 -9.54 14.54 -3.78
N GLY A 167 -8.45 13.93 -4.27
CA GLY A 167 -8.22 13.71 -5.69
C GLY A 167 -7.46 12.42 -5.97
N TYR A 168 -7.59 11.92 -7.20
CA TYR A 168 -6.77 10.83 -7.73
C TYR A 168 -5.52 11.38 -8.41
N LEU A 169 -4.38 10.76 -8.12
CA LEU A 169 -3.08 11.12 -8.67
C LEU A 169 -2.87 10.34 -9.97
N TYR A 170 -2.70 11.04 -11.09
CA TYR A 170 -2.32 10.46 -12.36
C TYR A 170 -0.87 10.82 -12.68
N GLY A 171 -0.11 9.81 -13.11
CA GLY A 171 1.33 9.92 -13.20
C GLY A 171 1.97 8.68 -13.83
N LYS A 172 3.26 8.51 -13.57
CA LYS A 172 4.07 7.37 -14.01
C LYS A 172 4.89 6.83 -12.85
N TYR A 173 5.22 5.55 -12.92
CA TYR A 173 6.23 4.96 -12.04
C TYR A 173 7.58 4.98 -12.76
N GLU A 174 8.59 5.48 -12.08
CA GLU A 174 9.94 5.66 -12.60
C GLU A 174 10.97 5.05 -11.65
N VAL A 175 12.16 4.74 -12.17
CA VAL A 175 13.29 4.31 -11.35
C VAL A 175 13.74 5.46 -10.45
N HIS A 176 13.90 5.17 -9.16
CA HIS A 176 14.40 6.12 -8.17
C HIS A 176 15.81 5.74 -7.73
N GLY A 177 16.77 6.65 -7.92
CA GLY A 177 18.20 6.38 -7.69
C GLY A 177 18.66 6.47 -6.24
N ASP A 178 17.92 7.17 -5.37
CA ASP A 178 18.37 7.40 -3.98
C ASP A 178 18.16 6.18 -3.07
N VAL A 179 17.34 5.22 -3.53
CA VAL A 179 17.12 3.93 -2.87
C VAL A 179 17.52 2.82 -3.84
N PRO A 180 18.33 1.83 -3.43
CA PRO A 180 18.69 0.71 -4.30
C PRO A 180 17.44 0.04 -4.89
N LEU A 181 17.39 -0.05 -6.22
CA LEU A 181 16.24 -0.58 -6.97
C LEU A 181 14.90 0.07 -6.59
N GLY A 182 14.91 1.37 -6.27
CA GLY A 182 13.74 2.10 -5.81
C GLY A 182 12.78 2.48 -6.93
N ILE A 183 11.52 2.71 -6.55
CA ILE A 183 10.47 3.22 -7.45
C ILE A 183 9.98 4.58 -6.93
N ARG A 184 9.83 5.55 -7.85
CA ARG A 184 9.17 6.83 -7.60
C ARG A 184 7.87 6.90 -8.39
N ALA A 185 6.80 7.36 -7.74
CA ALA A 185 5.57 7.78 -8.41
C ALA A 185 5.69 9.28 -8.76
N THR A 186 5.85 9.58 -10.04
CA THR A 186 5.91 10.95 -10.56
C THR A 186 4.51 11.36 -10.99
N VAL A 187 3.92 12.31 -10.28
CA VAL A 187 2.54 12.79 -10.45
C VAL A 187 2.52 13.99 -11.40
N ALA A 188 1.76 13.84 -12.49
CA ALA A 188 1.58 14.87 -13.52
C ALA A 188 0.29 15.68 -13.31
N VAL A 189 -0.77 15.08 -12.77
CA VAL A 189 -2.05 15.76 -12.57
C VAL A 189 -2.85 15.14 -11.42
N ILE A 190 -3.62 15.99 -10.74
CA ILE A 190 -4.63 15.58 -9.76
C ILE A 190 -6.00 15.71 -10.44
N TYR A 191 -6.74 14.61 -10.48
CA TYR A 191 -8.13 14.57 -10.93
C TYR A 191 -9.05 14.53 -9.70
N GLU A 192 -9.96 15.50 -9.59
CA GLU A 192 -10.89 15.60 -8.47
C GLU A 192 -12.24 14.98 -8.87
N PRO A 193 -12.57 13.76 -8.39
CA PRO A 193 -13.86 13.14 -8.70
C PRO A 193 -15.02 13.91 -8.03
N PRO A 194 -16.26 13.72 -8.51
CA PRO A 194 -17.46 14.21 -7.83
C PRO A 194 -17.48 13.82 -6.36
N GLN A 195 -17.63 14.82 -5.47
CA GLN A 195 -17.56 14.61 -4.02
C GLN A 195 -18.34 15.69 -3.27
N GLU A 196 -18.96 15.28 -2.16
CA GLU A 196 -19.54 16.18 -1.15
C GLU A 196 -18.54 16.36 -0.01
N THR A 197 -18.20 17.60 0.29
CA THR A 197 -17.13 17.93 1.24
C THR A 197 -17.62 18.85 2.33
N ALA A 198 -17.07 18.65 3.52
CA ALA A 198 -17.26 19.49 4.69
C ALA A 198 -15.90 19.73 5.38
N ARG A 199 -15.90 20.33 6.56
CA ARG A 199 -14.68 20.61 7.33
C ARG A 199 -13.97 19.36 7.85
N ASP A 200 -14.72 18.30 8.08
CA ASP A 200 -14.30 17.06 8.74
C ASP A 200 -14.75 15.80 7.98
N LYS A 201 -15.33 15.95 6.78
CA LYS A 201 -15.94 14.85 6.03
C LYS A 201 -15.73 15.02 4.52
N ILE A 202 -15.48 13.90 3.86
CA ILE A 202 -15.49 13.77 2.41
C ILE A 202 -16.35 12.55 2.05
N VAL A 203 -17.29 12.72 1.12
CA VAL A 203 -18.11 11.64 0.56
C VAL A 203 -17.90 11.64 -0.95
N LEU A 204 -17.33 10.55 -1.48
CA LEU A 204 -17.21 10.38 -2.92
C LEU A 204 -18.58 10.04 -3.52
N LEU A 205 -18.90 10.67 -4.63
CA LEU A 205 -20.09 10.41 -5.42
C LEU A 205 -19.73 9.55 -6.64
N PRO A 206 -20.72 8.89 -7.28
CA PRO A 206 -20.48 8.19 -8.54
C PRO A 206 -19.89 9.12 -9.61
N ASP A 207 -18.83 8.66 -10.27
CA ASP A 207 -18.15 9.41 -11.33
C ASP A 207 -18.48 8.81 -12.71
N GLU A 208 -19.37 9.47 -13.44
CA GLU A 208 -19.74 9.05 -14.80
C GLU A 208 -18.59 9.19 -15.81
N ASN A 209 -17.60 10.05 -15.52
CA ASN A 209 -16.49 10.35 -16.41
C ASN A 209 -15.23 9.52 -16.11
N GLU A 210 -15.23 8.69 -15.06
CA GLU A 210 -14.03 7.95 -14.63
C GLU A 210 -13.40 7.15 -15.79
N ASN A 211 -14.22 6.44 -16.56
CA ASN A 211 -13.75 5.63 -17.69
C ASN A 211 -13.09 6.49 -18.78
N LEU A 212 -13.69 7.65 -19.09
CA LEU A 212 -13.15 8.58 -20.08
C LEU A 212 -11.81 9.16 -19.62
N VAL A 213 -11.72 9.54 -18.34
CA VAL A 213 -10.49 10.08 -17.74
C VAL A 213 -9.37 9.03 -17.75
N ASN A 214 -9.69 7.78 -17.41
CA ASN A 214 -8.73 6.68 -17.48
C ASN A 214 -8.23 6.42 -18.91
N GLU A 215 -9.12 6.47 -19.91
CA GLU A 215 -8.73 6.32 -21.32
C GLU A 215 -7.82 7.46 -21.80
N LEU A 216 -8.15 8.71 -21.44
CA LEU A 216 -7.34 9.88 -21.74
C LEU A 216 -5.96 9.79 -21.08
N ALA A 217 -5.92 9.43 -19.80
CA ALA A 217 -4.67 9.21 -19.08
C ALA A 217 -3.80 8.17 -19.80
N GLN A 218 -4.38 7.03 -20.19
CA GLN A 218 -3.66 5.98 -20.90
C GLN A 218 -3.09 6.46 -22.24
N LYS A 219 -3.84 7.25 -23.02
CA LYS A 219 -3.37 7.86 -24.29
C LYS A 219 -2.20 8.84 -24.06
N LEU A 220 -2.15 9.49 -22.90
CA LEU A 220 -1.04 10.35 -22.48
C LEU A 220 0.12 9.56 -21.83
N GLY A 221 0.01 8.23 -21.74
CA GLY A 221 0.97 7.37 -21.05
C GLY A 221 0.97 7.54 -19.53
N LEU A 222 -0.10 8.09 -18.97
CA LEU A 222 -0.33 8.24 -17.54
C LEU A 222 -1.20 7.09 -17.02
N GLN A 223 -1.04 6.79 -15.74
CA GLN A 223 -1.86 5.83 -15.00
C GLN A 223 -2.21 6.40 -13.62
N LYS A 224 -3.24 5.84 -12.99
CA LYS A 224 -3.63 6.21 -11.63
C LYS A 224 -2.60 5.65 -10.63
N VAL A 225 -1.75 6.52 -10.09
CA VAL A 225 -0.61 6.13 -9.21
C VAL A 225 -0.90 6.26 -7.72
N GLY A 226 -2.02 6.89 -7.37
CA GLY A 226 -2.39 7.09 -5.98
C GLY A 226 -3.61 7.98 -5.80
N TRP A 227 -3.79 8.43 -4.57
CA TRP A 227 -4.80 9.42 -4.19
C TRP A 227 -4.20 10.40 -3.17
N ILE A 228 -4.78 11.58 -3.12
CA ILE A 228 -4.42 12.67 -2.21
C ILE A 228 -5.66 13.17 -1.49
N PHE A 229 -5.54 13.49 -0.21
CA PHE A 229 -6.61 14.14 0.54
C PHE A 229 -6.05 15.17 1.52
N THR A 230 -6.86 16.18 1.85
CA THR A 230 -6.50 17.21 2.82
C THR A 230 -7.07 16.90 4.19
N ASP A 231 -6.29 17.20 5.22
CA ASP A 231 -6.74 17.34 6.60
C ASP A 231 -6.10 18.61 7.19
N LEU A 232 -6.65 19.74 6.76
CA LEU A 232 -6.15 21.07 7.07
C LEU A 232 -7.14 21.83 7.93
N ILE A 233 -6.65 22.34 9.06
CA ILE A 233 -7.40 23.21 9.96
C ILE A 233 -6.61 24.52 10.09
N ALA A 234 -7.21 25.63 9.68
CA ALA A 234 -6.59 26.95 9.81
C ALA A 234 -6.31 27.27 11.28
N GLU A 235 -5.10 27.76 11.56
CA GLU A 235 -4.72 28.27 12.87
C GLU A 235 -4.83 29.79 12.88
N ASP A 236 -4.13 30.47 11.96
CA ASP A 236 -4.18 31.92 11.77
C ASP A 236 -4.34 32.23 10.28
N VAL A 237 -5.54 32.62 9.88
CA VAL A 237 -5.89 32.94 8.49
C VAL A 237 -5.07 34.12 7.97
N SER A 238 -4.68 35.07 8.83
CA SER A 238 -3.90 36.24 8.42
C SER A 238 -2.46 35.89 8.06
N LYS A 239 -1.92 34.83 8.67
CA LYS A 239 -0.56 34.34 8.42
C LYS A 239 -0.51 33.14 7.48
N GLY A 240 -1.67 32.59 7.12
CA GLY A 240 -1.76 31.37 6.30
C GLY A 240 -1.28 30.11 7.02
N THR A 241 -1.30 30.06 8.36
CA THR A 241 -0.81 28.91 9.13
C THR A 241 -1.92 27.89 9.39
N VAL A 242 -1.51 26.62 9.53
CA VAL A 242 -2.38 25.47 9.76
C VAL A 242 -1.96 24.71 11.01
N LYS A 243 -2.91 24.05 11.68
CA LYS A 243 -2.62 23.29 12.90
C LYS A 243 -1.87 21.98 12.60
N HIS A 244 -0.88 21.66 13.44
CA HIS A 244 -0.19 20.37 13.46
C HIS A 244 -1.00 19.30 14.22
N ILE A 245 -2.01 18.72 13.57
CA ILE A 245 -2.95 17.78 14.22
C ILE A 245 -2.54 16.31 14.11
N ARG A 246 -1.61 15.96 13.21
CA ARG A 246 -1.11 14.60 12.98
C ARG A 246 0.32 14.45 13.47
N ASN A 247 0.52 13.76 14.59
CA ASN A 247 1.83 13.60 15.21
C ASN A 247 1.90 12.36 16.13
N ILE A 248 3.06 12.15 16.77
CA ILE A 248 3.33 11.02 17.66
C ILE A 248 2.36 10.91 18.86
N ASN A 249 1.77 12.02 19.29
CA ASN A 249 0.84 12.05 20.43
C ASN A 249 -0.62 11.83 20.01
N THR A 250 -0.88 11.76 18.70
CA THR A 250 -2.23 11.63 18.13
C THR A 250 -2.25 10.43 17.18
N HIS A 251 -2.20 10.66 15.88
CA HIS A 251 -2.08 9.64 14.83
C HIS A 251 -1.52 10.27 13.56
N PHE A 252 -1.03 9.42 12.66
CA PHE A 252 -0.58 9.82 11.32
C PHE A 252 -1.67 9.57 10.27
N LEU A 253 -2.28 8.39 10.30
CA LEU A 253 -3.45 8.01 9.51
C LEU A 253 -4.52 7.45 10.42
N SER A 254 -5.78 7.80 10.16
CA SER A 254 -6.92 7.20 10.87
C SER A 254 -7.19 5.78 10.35
N ALA A 255 -7.88 4.97 11.14
CA ALA A 255 -8.32 3.64 10.73
C ALA A 255 -9.22 3.69 9.48
N GLN A 256 -10.07 4.71 9.37
CA GLN A 256 -10.91 4.92 8.19
C GLN A 256 -10.08 5.23 6.94
N GLU A 257 -9.05 6.07 7.06
CA GLU A 257 -8.12 6.37 5.97
C GLU A 257 -7.29 5.14 5.58
N CYS A 258 -6.85 4.34 6.56
CA CYS A 258 -6.17 3.07 6.30
C CYS A 258 -7.08 2.09 5.55
N ILE A 259 -8.36 2.01 5.90
CA ILE A 259 -9.34 1.17 5.21
C ILE A 259 -9.58 1.67 3.79
N MET A 260 -9.72 2.98 3.59
CA MET A 260 -9.84 3.58 2.26
C MET A 260 -8.60 3.29 1.41
N ALA A 261 -7.40 3.51 1.95
CA ALA A 261 -6.15 3.21 1.28
C ALA A 261 -6.04 1.71 0.92
N GLY A 262 -6.39 0.81 1.84
CA GLY A 262 -6.43 -0.63 1.60
C GLY A 262 -7.44 -1.02 0.52
N HIS A 263 -8.61 -0.37 0.49
CA HIS A 263 -9.61 -0.57 -0.55
C HIS A 263 -9.06 -0.14 -1.93
N LEU A 264 -8.50 1.06 -2.03
CA LEU A 264 -7.94 1.58 -3.28
C LEU A 264 -6.72 0.77 -3.75
N GLN A 265 -5.85 0.32 -2.85
CA GLN A 265 -4.74 -0.57 -3.19
C GLN A 265 -5.22 -1.94 -3.70
N ASN A 266 -6.31 -2.48 -3.15
CA ASN A 266 -6.90 -3.73 -3.65
C ASN A 266 -7.54 -3.58 -5.05
N LEU A 267 -8.03 -2.39 -5.40
CA LEU A 267 -8.52 -2.08 -6.75
C LEU A 267 -7.39 -1.93 -7.78
N HIS A 268 -6.16 -1.67 -7.33
CA HIS A 268 -4.99 -1.46 -8.18
C HIS A 268 -3.87 -2.46 -7.81
N PRO A 269 -4.08 -3.77 -7.99
CA PRO A 269 -3.11 -4.79 -7.63
C PRO A 269 -1.84 -4.67 -8.49
N ASN A 270 -0.68 -4.91 -7.88
CA ASN A 270 0.59 -4.88 -8.59
C ASN A 270 0.87 -6.23 -9.28
N PRO A 271 1.04 -6.28 -10.62
CA PRO A 271 1.49 -7.48 -11.31
C PRO A 271 2.84 -7.97 -10.78
N CYS A 272 2.98 -9.28 -10.54
CA CYS A 272 4.18 -9.85 -9.96
C CYS A 272 4.36 -11.32 -10.36
N LYS A 273 5.43 -11.62 -11.11
CA LYS A 273 5.78 -12.99 -11.53
C LYS A 273 6.14 -13.93 -10.39
N ALA A 274 6.62 -13.39 -9.27
CA ALA A 274 6.95 -14.18 -8.09
C ALA A 274 5.71 -14.63 -7.29
N SER A 275 4.50 -14.25 -7.72
CA SER A 275 3.25 -14.64 -7.08
C SER A 275 2.48 -15.65 -7.92
N ALA A 276 1.97 -16.70 -7.28
CA ALA A 276 1.14 -17.72 -7.93
C ALA A 276 -0.18 -17.13 -8.50
N THR A 277 -0.70 -16.06 -7.89
CA THR A 277 -1.89 -15.33 -8.39
C THR A 277 -1.56 -14.29 -9.47
N GLY A 278 -0.29 -14.14 -9.83
CA GLY A 278 0.21 -13.14 -10.77
C GLY A 278 0.23 -11.71 -10.24
N HIS A 279 -0.16 -11.49 -8.98
CA HIS A 279 -0.24 -10.17 -8.37
C HIS A 279 0.15 -10.21 -6.88
N PHE A 280 0.90 -9.21 -6.43
CA PHE A 280 1.31 -9.10 -5.02
C PHE A 280 1.42 -7.65 -4.55
N GLY A 281 0.64 -7.30 -3.52
CA GLY A 281 0.53 -5.93 -3.01
C GLY A 281 0.05 -4.94 -4.07
N SER A 282 0.42 -3.67 -3.91
CA SER A 282 0.01 -2.58 -4.80
C SER A 282 1.03 -1.44 -4.78
N LYS A 283 1.30 -0.83 -5.94
CA LYS A 283 2.07 0.41 -6.05
C LYS A 283 1.25 1.67 -5.77
N PHE A 284 -0.07 1.55 -5.57
CA PHE A 284 -0.96 2.68 -5.37
C PHE A 284 -0.67 3.41 -4.05
N THR A 285 -0.34 4.69 -4.15
CA THR A 285 0.12 5.51 -3.03
C THR A 285 -0.99 6.35 -2.41
N THR A 286 -0.82 6.72 -1.14
CA THR A 286 -1.71 7.60 -0.39
C THR A 286 -0.93 8.86 0.00
N VAL A 287 -1.43 10.05 -0.31
CA VAL A 287 -0.83 11.31 0.11
C VAL A 287 -1.80 12.06 1.02
N CYS A 288 -1.36 12.39 2.23
CA CYS A 288 -2.11 13.23 3.17
C CYS A 288 -1.51 14.63 3.16
N VAL A 289 -2.34 15.66 2.97
CA VAL A 289 -1.93 17.06 3.08
C VAL A 289 -2.39 17.60 4.44
N THR A 290 -1.44 17.94 5.31
CA THR A 290 -1.72 18.38 6.68
C THR A 290 -0.72 19.45 7.14
N GLY A 291 -0.85 19.95 8.37
CA GLY A 291 0.11 20.88 8.97
C GLY A 291 1.32 20.17 9.56
N ASP A 292 2.52 20.69 9.33
CA ASP A 292 3.76 20.20 9.95
C ASP A 292 4.02 20.82 11.34
N SER A 293 5.15 20.48 11.97
CA SER A 293 5.56 21.02 13.27
C SER A 293 5.86 22.53 13.29
N THR A 294 5.94 23.17 12.11
CA THR A 294 6.10 24.61 11.94
C THR A 294 4.79 25.31 11.56
N ASN A 295 3.67 24.60 11.64
CA ASN A 295 2.33 25.04 11.26
C ASN A 295 2.23 25.47 9.78
N GLN A 296 3.07 24.86 8.93
CA GLN A 296 3.04 25.03 7.48
C GLN A 296 2.33 23.85 6.81
N VAL A 297 1.73 24.10 5.65
CA VAL A 297 1.12 23.04 4.85
C VAL A 297 2.23 22.14 4.29
N HIS A 298 2.08 20.83 4.49
CA HIS A 298 3.03 19.83 4.04
C HIS A 298 2.29 18.54 3.64
N MET A 299 2.99 17.67 2.90
CA MET A 299 2.45 16.42 2.37
C MET A 299 3.20 15.21 2.90
N GLU A 300 2.46 14.21 3.39
CA GLU A 300 2.99 12.93 3.87
C GLU A 300 2.55 11.80 2.94
N GLY A 301 3.51 11.02 2.46
CA GLY A 301 3.28 9.85 1.62
C GLY A 301 3.22 8.55 2.41
N TYR A 302 2.19 7.74 2.15
CA TYR A 302 1.92 6.46 2.81
C TYR A 302 1.51 5.37 1.81
N ALA A 303 1.60 4.13 2.27
CA ALA A 303 0.95 2.95 1.69
C ALA A 303 0.58 2.01 2.83
N VAL A 304 -0.56 1.32 2.75
CA VAL A 304 -0.88 0.31 3.76
C VAL A 304 -0.17 -1.01 3.43
N SER A 305 0.04 -1.81 4.46
CA SER A 305 0.72 -3.10 4.33
C SER A 305 -0.12 -4.11 3.55
N ALA A 306 0.53 -5.13 2.97
CA ALA A 306 -0.16 -6.24 2.33
C ALA A 306 -1.14 -6.95 3.30
N GLN A 307 -0.80 -6.99 4.59
CA GLN A 307 -1.68 -7.53 5.64
C GLN A 307 -2.94 -6.67 5.83
N CYS A 308 -2.80 -5.34 5.82
CA CYS A 308 -3.94 -4.43 5.86
C CYS A 308 -4.82 -4.57 4.62
N MET A 309 -4.23 -4.66 3.42
CA MET A 309 -4.97 -4.94 2.18
C MET A 309 -5.80 -6.21 2.31
N SER A 310 -5.23 -7.31 2.82
CA SER A 310 -5.94 -8.57 3.04
C SER A 310 -7.10 -8.44 4.04
N LEU A 311 -6.88 -7.75 5.16
CA LEU A 311 -7.93 -7.53 6.17
C LEU A 311 -9.09 -6.69 5.61
N VAL A 312 -8.79 -5.65 4.83
CA VAL A 312 -9.81 -4.80 4.19
C VAL A 312 -10.58 -5.56 3.12
N ARG A 313 -9.89 -6.29 2.23
CA ARG A 313 -10.51 -7.10 1.17
C ARG A 313 -11.49 -8.13 1.73
N ASP A 314 -11.16 -8.68 2.89
CA ASP A 314 -11.93 -9.73 3.54
C ASP A 314 -12.84 -9.21 4.67
N ASN A 315 -13.08 -7.89 4.73
CA ASN A 315 -13.97 -7.24 5.70
C ASN A 315 -13.67 -7.61 7.17
N CYS A 316 -12.40 -7.75 7.52
CA CYS A 316 -11.91 -8.12 8.85
C CYS A 316 -11.33 -6.93 9.63
N LEU A 317 -11.46 -5.71 9.12
CA LEU A 317 -11.00 -4.48 9.76
C LEU A 317 -12.09 -3.41 9.60
N ILE A 318 -12.53 -2.83 10.71
CA ILE A 318 -13.49 -1.72 10.74
C ILE A 318 -12.92 -0.55 11.55
N PRO A 319 -13.30 0.70 11.25
CA PRO A 319 -12.86 1.84 12.04
C PRO A 319 -13.54 1.85 13.40
N THR A 320 -12.87 2.38 14.42
CA THR A 320 -13.51 2.64 15.72
C THR A 320 -14.17 4.02 15.73
N LYS A 321 -15.15 4.23 16.63
CA LYS A 321 -15.92 5.47 16.71
C LYS A 321 -15.17 6.60 17.42
N ASP A 322 -14.53 6.27 18.54
CA ASP A 322 -14.01 7.27 19.48
C ASP A 322 -12.48 7.46 19.39
N MET A 323 -11.76 6.53 18.75
CA MET A 323 -10.30 6.55 18.66
C MET A 323 -9.82 6.38 17.21
N PRO A 324 -9.63 7.46 16.44
CA PRO A 324 -9.27 7.37 15.03
C PRO A 324 -7.99 6.56 14.77
N GLN A 325 -7.08 6.49 15.75
CA GLN A 325 -5.84 5.73 15.69
C GLN A 325 -6.02 4.20 15.79
N LEU A 326 -7.19 3.70 16.23
CA LEU A 326 -7.44 2.28 16.43
C LEU A 326 -8.42 1.72 15.38
N GLY A 327 -8.07 0.57 14.82
CA GLY A 327 -8.97 -0.28 14.05
C GLY A 327 -9.45 -1.46 14.88
N TYR A 328 -10.66 -1.95 14.60
CA TYR A 328 -11.27 -3.08 15.28
C TYR A 328 -11.38 -4.28 14.35
N VAL A 329 -11.03 -5.46 14.86
CA VAL A 329 -11.25 -6.75 14.18
C VAL A 329 -12.53 -7.36 14.73
N PRO A 330 -13.58 -7.54 13.91
CA PRO A 330 -14.84 -8.10 14.37
C PRO A 330 -14.68 -9.55 14.84
N GLU A 331 -15.54 -9.95 15.78
CA GLU A 331 -15.71 -11.35 16.13
C GLU A 331 -16.39 -12.12 15.00
N SER A 332 -16.12 -13.43 14.95
CA SER A 332 -16.81 -14.31 14.00
C SER A 332 -18.31 -14.33 14.26
N SER A 333 -19.10 -14.29 13.19
CA SER A 333 -20.56 -14.42 13.22
C SER A 333 -21.02 -15.50 12.26
N ASP A 334 -22.31 -15.87 12.36
CA ASP A 334 -22.93 -16.83 11.43
C ASP A 334 -22.78 -16.42 9.95
N LYS A 335 -22.63 -15.12 9.68
CA LYS A 335 -22.48 -14.56 8.33
C LYS A 335 -21.02 -14.59 7.84
N GLN A 336 -20.06 -14.41 8.75
CA GLN A 336 -18.66 -14.23 8.38
C GLN A 336 -17.75 -14.79 9.48
N TYR A 337 -16.89 -15.72 9.09
CA TYR A 337 -15.76 -16.13 9.90
C TYR A 337 -14.65 -15.07 9.82
N VAL A 338 -14.08 -14.74 10.97
CA VAL A 338 -12.91 -13.87 11.09
C VAL A 338 -11.83 -14.68 11.80
N PRO A 339 -10.60 -14.78 11.25
CA PRO A 339 -9.49 -15.44 11.94
C PRO A 339 -9.00 -14.59 13.11
N ASP A 340 -8.35 -15.22 14.08
CA ASP A 340 -7.66 -14.47 15.13
C ASP A 340 -6.55 -13.63 14.52
N VAL A 341 -6.54 -12.36 14.89
CA VAL A 341 -5.52 -11.40 14.46
C VAL A 341 -4.72 -11.02 15.70
N TYR A 342 -3.41 -11.14 15.61
CA TYR A 342 -2.45 -10.77 16.65
C TYR A 342 -1.61 -9.60 16.15
N TYR A 343 -1.11 -8.76 17.06
CA TYR A 343 -0.09 -7.76 16.76
C TYR A 343 1.05 -7.86 17.77
N LYS A 344 2.23 -7.40 17.36
CA LYS A 344 3.40 -7.36 18.23
C LYS A 344 3.58 -5.97 18.82
N GLU A 345 3.83 -5.92 20.12
CA GLU A 345 4.26 -4.72 20.83
C GLU A 345 5.57 -4.98 21.58
N LYS A 346 6.27 -3.91 21.94
CA LYS A 346 7.43 -4.01 22.82
C LYS A 346 7.00 -3.72 24.25
N ASP A 347 7.35 -4.62 25.17
CA ASP A 347 7.13 -4.41 26.60
C ASP A 347 8.13 -3.37 27.16
N SER A 348 8.00 -3.07 28.46
CA SER A 348 8.90 -2.15 29.18
C SER A 348 10.37 -2.60 29.20
N TYR A 349 10.64 -3.87 28.91
CA TYR A 349 11.97 -4.47 28.87
C TYR A 349 12.50 -4.62 27.44
N GLY A 350 11.74 -4.18 26.43
CA GLY A 350 12.10 -4.25 25.02
C GLY A 350 11.82 -5.59 24.34
N ASN A 351 11.16 -6.54 25.00
CA ASN A 351 10.79 -7.83 24.42
C ASN A 351 9.55 -7.68 23.51
N GLU A 352 9.51 -8.42 22.41
CA GLU A 352 8.32 -8.48 21.55
C GLU A 352 7.27 -9.44 22.16
N VAL A 353 6.12 -8.88 22.54
CA VAL A 353 4.97 -9.63 23.05
C VAL A 353 3.86 -9.62 22.00
N SER A 354 3.22 -10.78 21.78
CA SER A 354 2.07 -10.89 20.88
C SER A 354 0.77 -10.67 21.65
N LYS A 355 -0.06 -9.73 21.19
CA LYS A 355 -1.39 -9.45 21.73
C LYS A 355 -2.47 -9.75 20.71
N LEU A 356 -3.63 -10.18 21.17
CA LEU A 356 -4.81 -10.36 20.34
C LEU A 356 -5.37 -8.98 19.94
N ALA A 357 -5.81 -8.83 18.68
CA ALA A 357 -6.35 -7.61 18.10
C ALA A 357 -7.89 -7.54 18.16
N ARG A 358 -8.50 -8.40 18.97
CA ARG A 358 -9.91 -8.39 19.37
C ARG A 358 -10.00 -8.02 20.84
N PRO A 359 -11.10 -7.38 21.27
CA PRO A 359 -11.08 -6.19 22.13
C PRO A 359 -10.27 -6.35 23.40
#